data_AF-A0A920LK95-F1
#
_entry.id   AF-A0A920LK95-F1
#
_cell.length_a   1.000
_cell.length_b   1.000
_cell.length_c   1.000
_cell.angle_alpha   90.00
_cell.angle_beta   90.00
_cell.angle_gamma   90.00
#
_symmetry.space_group_name_H-M   'P 1'
#
loop_
_entity.id
_entity.type
_entity.pdbx_description
1 polymer ?
#
loop_
_entity_poly.entity_id
_entity_poly.type
_entity_poly.pdbx_seq_one_letter_code
_entity_poly.pdbx_strand_id
1 'polypeptide(L)' 'MTCGQCDQELTHSTIVKPDGSNVHIAECPEGHGKIKSPMCCGQDMT' A
#
# COMPACT_ATOMS: atom_id res chain seq x y z
N MET A 1 -7.10 7.74 -0.84
CA MET A 1 -6.38 7.72 0.45
C MET A 1 -5.13 8.56 0.31
N THR A 2 -4.96 9.57 1.16
CA THR A 2 -3.89 10.59 1.07
C THR A 2 -2.83 10.38 2.15
N CYS A 3 -1.61 10.84 1.89
CA CYS A 3 -0.50 10.79 2.85
C CYS A 3 -0.73 11.79 3.98
N GLY A 4 -0.70 11.35 5.24
CA GLY A 4 -0.88 12.26 6.38
C GLY A 4 0.26 13.26 6.64
N GLN A 5 1.36 13.19 5.87
CA GLN A 5 2.50 14.10 6.01
C GLN A 5 2.53 15.19 4.93
N CYS A 6 2.17 14.85 3.68
CA CYS A 6 2.23 15.77 2.55
C CYS A 6 0.89 15.94 1.81
N ASP A 7 -0.19 15.34 2.33
CA ASP A 7 -1.55 15.37 1.79
C ASP A 7 -1.72 14.92 0.32
N GLN A 8 -0.67 14.39 -0.30
CA GLN A 8 -0.72 13.85 -1.65
C GLN A 8 -1.44 12.51 -1.73
N GLU A 9 -2.05 12.23 -2.87
CA GLU A 9 -2.67 10.95 -3.15
C GLU A 9 -1.63 9.82 -3.11
N LEU A 10 -1.93 8.77 -2.35
CA LEU A 10 -1.10 7.57 -2.31
C LEU A 10 -1.31 6.78 -3.62
N THR A 11 -0.21 6.32 -4.19
CA THR A 11 -0.19 5.50 -5.41
C THR A 11 -0.27 4.01 -5.05
N HIS A 12 -0.96 3.22 -5.86
CA HIS A 12 -1.09 1.78 -5.63
C HIS A 12 0.14 1.03 -6.15
N SER A 13 0.81 0.32 -5.25
CA SER A 13 2.00 -0.49 -5.53
C SER A 13 1.79 -1.93 -5.04
N THR A 14 2.56 -2.88 -5.58
CA THR A 14 2.51 -4.29 -5.15
C THR A 14 3.91 -4.75 -4.78
N ILE A 15 4.04 -5.32 -3.58
CA ILE A 15 5.29 -5.90 -3.10
C ILE A 15 5.22 -7.41 -3.24
N VAL A 16 6.18 -7.98 -3.96
CA VAL A 16 6.38 -9.43 -4.05
C VAL A 16 7.22 -9.86 -2.86
N LYS A 17 6.67 -10.72 -2.01
CA LYS A 17 7.40 -11.32 -0.90
C LYS A 17 8.32 -12.44 -1.41
N PRO A 18 9.41 -12.76 -0.69
CA PRO A 18 10.26 -13.91 -1.01
C PRO A 18 9.51 -15.26 -0.96
N ASP A 19 8.40 -15.31 -0.23
CA ASP A 19 7.48 -16.45 -0.13
C ASP A 19 6.59 -16.61 -1.39
N GLY A 20 6.72 -15.74 -2.40
CA GLY A 20 5.92 -15.73 -3.63
C GLY A 20 4.54 -15.06 -3.47
N SER A 21 4.15 -14.68 -2.25
CA SER A 21 2.92 -13.94 -1.99
C SER A 21 3.02 -12.46 -2.39
N ASN A 22 1.94 -11.92 -2.93
CA ASN A 22 1.86 -10.52 -3.37
C ASN A 22 1.06 -9.71 -2.34
N VAL A 23 1.60 -8.55 -1.94
CA VAL A 23 0.92 -7.64 -1.01
C VAL A 23 0.67 -6.32 -1.71
N HIS A 24 -0.59 -5.92 -1.81
CA HIS A 24 -0.95 -4.59 -2.30
C HIS A 24 -0.70 -3.55 -1.20
N ILE A 25 -0.08 -2.44 -1.59
CA ILE A 25 0.24 -1.32 -0.72
C ILE A 25 -0.15 -0.01 -1.39
N ALA A 26 -0.41 1.00 -0.59
CA ALA A 26 -0.51 2.38 -1.04
C ALA A 26 0.78 3.11 -0.61
N GLU A 27 1.58 3.56 -1.56
CA GLU A 27 2.85 4.24 -1.34
C GLU A 27 2.73 5.73 -1.59
N CYS A 28 3.37 6.54 -0.74
CA CYS A 28 3.48 7.97 -1.02
C CYS A 28 4.51 8.19 -2.14
N PRO A 29 4.19 8.95 -3.20
CA PRO A 29 5.13 9.21 -4.29
C PRO A 29 6.40 9.95 -3.84
N GLU A 30 6.35 10.65 -2.70
CA GLU A 30 7.51 11.32 -2.09
C GLU A 30 8.29 10.44 -1.11
N GLY A 31 7.88 9.18 -0.91
CA GLY A 31 8.61 8.22 -0.07
C GLY A 31 8.44 8.41 1.44
N HIS A 32 7.48 9.22 1.89
CA HIS A 32 7.19 9.41 3.32
C HIS A 32 6.77 8.12 4.03
N GLY A 33 6.17 7.19 3.31
CA GLY A 33 5.74 5.92 3.88
C GLY A 33 4.91 5.08 2.92
N LYS A 34 4.63 3.86 3.36
CA LYS A 34 3.79 2.88 2.68
C LYS A 34 2.78 2.31 3.66
N ILE A 35 1.54 2.25 3.23
CA ILE A 35 0.43 1.70 4.00
C ILE A 35 0.06 0.38 3.37
N LYS A 36 -0.08 -0.66 4.20
CA LYS A 36 -0.59 -1.95 3.74
C LYS A 36 -2.04 -1.74 3.31
N SER A 37 -2.34 -2.01 2.04
CA SER A 37 -3.69 -1.83 1.54
C SER A 37 -4.63 -2.77 2.32
N PRO A 38 -5.83 -2.31 2.73
CA PRO A 38 -6.81 -3.15 3.41
C PRO A 38 -7.22 -4.36 2.53
N MET A 39 -7.07 -4.24 1.21
CA MET A 39 -7.15 -5.36 0.28
C MET A 39 -5.83 -6.15 0.26
N CYS A 40 -5.62 -6.99 1.28
CA CYS A 40 -4.55 -7.98 1.27
C CYS A 40 -5.12 -9.30 0.77
N CYS A 41 -4.68 -9.78 -0.40
CA CYS A 41 -5.15 -11.02 -1.02
C CYS A 41 -6.63 -11.02 -1.48
N GLY A 42 -7.22 -9.86 -1.78
CA GLY A 42 -8.60 -9.76 -2.26
C GLY A 42 -9.67 -10.11 -1.21
N GLN A 43 -9.25 -10.31 0.05
CA GLN A 43 -10.13 -10.53 1.18
C GLN A 43 -10.16 -9.24 2.00
N ASP A 44 -11.35 -8.66 2.12
CA ASP A 44 -11.62 -7.57 3.04
C ASP A 44 -11.34 -8.07 4.46
N MET A 45 -10.40 -7.43 5.17
CA MET A 45 -10.22 -7.68 6.61
C MET A 45 -11.37 -6.96 7.34
N THR A 46 -12.55 -7.60 7.35
CA THR A 46 -13.70 -7.14 8.12
C THR A 46 -13.44 -7.27 9.63
#